data_AF-A0A2G6ES07-F1
#
_entry.id   AF-A0A2G6ES07-F1
#
_cell.length_a   1.000
_cell.length_b   1.000
_cell.length_c   1.000
_cell.angle_alpha   90.00
_cell.angle_beta   90.00
_cell.angle_gamma   90.00
#
_symmetry.space_group_name_H-M   'P 1'
#
loop_
_entity.id
_entity.type
_entity.pdbx_description
1 polymer ?
#
loop_
_entity_poly.entity_id
_entity_poly.type
_entity_poly.pdbx_seq_one_letter_code
_entity_poly.pdbx_strand_id
1 'polypeptide(L)'
;VKANFSELKEAKIKELLAADTWAKQKHILLKAKQLQSEIGTEQCDDMNTYEATIKAACKAQNISLDAVQKKQITAAVSWINPEAEKVIKKVHKNTDANPLYGLFEVGGKVVEYKPDGNLRDHENVALDPSQAVDDLNEAYFIQEVQPHVPDAWIDAGKTDAKDGEIGVVGYEIPFNRHFYVYQPPRDLAEIDADLAKVSAEIMALLREVSS
;
A
#
# COMPACT_ATOMS: atom_id res chain seq x y z
N VAL A 1 -30.70 -0.26 7.35
CA VAL A 1 -29.26 -0.28 6.96
C VAL A 1 -29.08 -0.83 5.54
N LYS A 2 -29.44 -2.08 5.25
CA LYS A 2 -29.29 -2.66 3.89
C LYS A 2 -29.97 -1.91 2.75
N ALA A 3 -31.10 -1.24 3.01
CA ALA A 3 -31.78 -0.43 2.00
C ALA A 3 -30.95 0.79 1.52
N ASN A 4 -30.07 1.32 2.38
CA ASN A 4 -29.23 2.49 2.08
C ASN A 4 -27.76 2.13 1.86
N PHE A 5 -27.34 0.91 2.24
CA PHE A 5 -25.95 0.44 2.22
C PHE A 5 -25.92 -1.04 1.81
N SER A 6 -26.18 -1.29 0.53
CA SER A 6 -26.32 -2.64 -0.04
C SER A 6 -25.03 -3.47 0.04
N GLU A 7 -23.89 -2.79 -0.06
CA GLU A 7 -22.51 -3.32 -0.05
C GLU A 7 -22.05 -3.81 1.33
N LEU A 8 -22.70 -3.36 2.42
CA LEU A 8 -22.32 -3.76 3.77
C LEU A 8 -22.71 -5.21 4.05
N LYS A 9 -21.72 -6.07 4.32
CA LYS A 9 -21.95 -7.47 4.71
C LYS A 9 -22.80 -7.55 5.98
N GLU A 10 -23.75 -8.48 6.02
CA GLU A 10 -24.71 -8.61 7.14
C GLU A 10 -23.99 -8.83 8.49
N ALA A 11 -22.90 -9.59 8.49
CA ALA A 11 -22.06 -9.79 9.68
C ALA A 11 -21.54 -8.46 10.26
N LYS A 12 -21.08 -7.53 9.41
CA LYS A 12 -20.60 -6.21 9.83
C LYS A 12 -21.72 -5.35 10.41
N ILE A 13 -22.92 -5.45 9.85
CA ILE A 13 -24.10 -4.73 10.37
C ILE A 13 -24.46 -5.25 11.76
N LYS A 14 -24.45 -6.58 11.95
CA LYS A 14 -24.70 -7.19 13.27
C LYS A 14 -23.65 -6.79 14.30
N GLU A 15 -22.38 -6.79 13.93
CA GLU A 15 -21.27 -6.34 14.78
C GLU A 15 -21.41 -4.86 15.17
N LEU A 16 -21.73 -4.00 14.20
CA LEU A 16 -21.94 -2.56 14.42
C LEU A 16 -23.12 -2.28 15.34
N LEU A 17 -24.19 -3.08 15.29
CA LEU A 17 -25.37 -2.90 16.15
C LEU A 17 -25.24 -3.64 17.50
N ALA A 18 -24.19 -4.42 17.70
CA ALA A 18 -23.99 -5.14 18.95
C ALA A 18 -23.58 -4.18 20.08
N ALA A 19 -24.34 -4.20 21.18
CA ALA A 19 -24.08 -3.35 22.33
C ALA A 19 -22.69 -3.59 22.96
N ASP A 20 -22.20 -4.84 22.94
CA ASP A 20 -20.88 -5.21 23.45
C ASP A 20 -19.74 -4.52 22.67
N THR A 21 -19.89 -4.37 21.35
CA THR A 21 -18.94 -3.61 20.52
C THR A 21 -18.80 -2.18 21.06
N TRP A 22 -19.93 -1.48 21.26
CA TRP A 22 -19.91 -0.11 21.75
C TRP A 22 -19.46 0.02 23.20
N ALA A 23 -19.77 -0.96 24.05
CA ALA A 23 -19.27 -0.99 25.42
C ALA A 23 -17.74 -1.09 25.45
N LYS A 24 -17.16 -1.99 24.65
CA LYS A 24 -15.70 -2.11 24.48
C LYS A 24 -15.10 -0.81 23.96
N GLN A 25 -15.67 -0.20 22.93
CA GLN A 25 -15.19 1.07 22.38
C GLN A 25 -15.25 2.21 23.38
N LYS A 26 -16.34 2.31 24.16
CA LYS A 26 -16.47 3.28 25.25
C LYS A 26 -15.38 3.10 26.31
N HIS A 27 -15.07 1.86 26.70
CA HIS A 27 -13.99 1.60 27.65
C HIS A 27 -12.62 2.04 27.11
N ILE A 28 -12.33 1.82 25.83
CA ILE A 28 -11.09 2.28 25.19
C ILE A 28 -11.00 3.81 25.22
N LEU A 29 -12.10 4.48 24.85
CA LEU A 29 -12.18 5.95 24.87
C LEU A 29 -11.94 6.52 26.28
N LEU A 30 -12.53 5.90 27.31
CA LEU A 30 -12.35 6.35 28.70
C LEU A 30 -10.89 6.20 29.15
N LYS A 31 -10.24 5.07 28.84
CA LYS A 31 -8.80 4.89 29.11
C LYS A 31 -7.96 5.92 28.37
N ALA A 32 -8.25 6.19 27.10
CA ALA A 32 -7.54 7.19 26.31
C ALA A 32 -7.66 8.60 26.91
N LYS A 33 -8.87 8.99 27.36
CA LYS A 33 -9.09 10.28 28.05
C LYS A 33 -8.32 10.38 29.38
N GLN A 34 -8.23 9.28 30.13
CA GLN A 34 -7.45 9.24 31.36
C GLN A 34 -5.94 9.34 31.10
N LEU A 35 -5.44 8.74 30.01
CA LEU A 35 -4.05 8.94 29.58
C LEU A 35 -3.80 10.38 29.11
N GLN A 36 -4.76 10.97 28.40
CA GLN A 36 -4.68 12.35 27.94
C GLN A 36 -4.56 13.35 29.09
N SER A 37 -5.20 13.11 30.25
CA SER A 37 -5.05 14.01 31.40
C SER A 37 -3.63 14.04 31.99
N GLU A 38 -2.85 12.98 31.77
CA GLU A 38 -1.45 12.89 32.22
C GLU A 38 -0.48 13.41 31.14
N ILE A 39 -0.72 13.05 29.88
CA ILE A 39 0.18 13.35 28.75
C ILE A 39 -0.03 14.79 28.23
N GLY A 40 -1.25 15.30 28.33
CA GLY A 40 -1.64 16.59 27.76
C GLY A 40 -2.21 16.48 26.35
N THR A 41 -2.42 17.64 25.73
CA THR A 41 -3.00 17.80 24.38
C THR A 41 -2.03 18.44 23.39
N GLU A 42 -0.79 18.69 23.81
CA GLU A 42 0.22 19.28 22.94
C GLU A 42 0.65 18.29 21.86
N GLN A 43 0.91 18.82 20.67
CA GLN A 43 1.46 18.03 19.58
C GLN A 43 2.90 17.64 19.92
N CYS A 44 3.24 16.38 19.68
CA CYS A 44 4.59 15.87 19.79
C CYS A 44 4.99 15.25 18.45
N ASP A 45 6.04 15.80 17.86
CA ASP A 45 6.55 15.40 16.54
C ASP A 45 7.65 14.33 16.63
N ASP A 46 7.82 13.69 17.80
CA ASP A 46 8.75 12.58 17.98
C ASP A 46 8.03 11.30 18.45
N MET A 47 7.70 10.44 17.49
CA MET A 47 7.05 9.15 17.73
C MET A 47 7.97 8.16 18.47
N ASN A 48 9.29 8.38 18.50
CA ASN A 48 10.22 7.49 19.19
C ASN A 48 10.06 7.56 20.72
N THR A 49 9.54 8.67 21.25
CA THR A 49 9.26 8.84 22.69
C THR A 49 7.90 8.30 23.10
N TYR A 50 6.97 8.16 22.14
CA TYR A 50 5.55 7.87 22.40
C TYR A 50 5.33 6.63 23.27
N GLU A 51 6.04 5.54 23.01
CA GLU A 51 5.86 4.30 23.79
C GLU A 51 6.30 4.47 25.25
N ALA A 52 7.39 5.22 25.48
CA ALA A 52 7.86 5.52 26.83
C ALA A 52 6.86 6.42 27.57
N THR A 53 6.33 7.45 26.89
CA THR A 53 5.32 8.37 27.42
C THR A 53 4.03 7.64 27.80
N ILE A 54 3.48 6.81 26.91
CA ILE A 54 2.29 5.99 27.21
C ILE A 54 2.57 5.04 28.38
N LYS A 55 3.74 4.41 28.43
CA LYS A 55 4.10 3.51 29.54
C LYS A 55 4.21 4.25 30.87
N ALA A 56 4.75 5.45 30.88
CA ALA A 56 4.82 6.30 32.08
C ALA A 56 3.42 6.70 32.55
N ALA A 57 2.57 7.18 31.64
CA ALA A 57 1.19 7.55 31.95
C ALA A 57 0.34 6.36 32.44
N CYS A 58 0.48 5.18 31.82
CA CYS A 58 -0.15 3.95 32.29
C CYS A 58 0.25 3.60 33.73
N LYS A 59 1.53 3.78 34.10
CA LYS A 59 2.00 3.53 35.48
C LYS A 59 1.44 4.56 36.46
N ALA A 60 1.45 5.85 36.11
CA ALA A 60 0.94 6.92 36.97
C ALA A 60 -0.55 6.74 37.28
N GLN A 61 -1.32 6.30 36.29
CA GLN A 61 -2.78 6.15 36.37
C GLN A 61 -3.24 4.72 36.72
N ASN A 62 -2.31 3.79 36.93
CA ASN A 62 -2.56 2.35 37.17
C ASN A 62 -3.47 1.71 36.11
N ILE A 63 -3.25 2.05 34.83
CA ILE A 63 -4.00 1.55 33.67
C ILE A 63 -3.16 0.48 32.96
N SER A 64 -3.81 -0.58 32.51
CA SER A 64 -3.24 -1.54 31.56
C SER A 64 -3.95 -1.44 30.20
N LEU A 65 -3.17 -1.42 29.12
CA LEU A 65 -3.63 -1.48 27.74
C LEU A 65 -3.20 -2.80 27.12
N ASP A 66 -4.14 -3.53 26.53
CA ASP A 66 -3.81 -4.67 25.67
C ASP A 66 -3.30 -4.20 24.29
N ALA A 67 -2.81 -5.14 23.49
CA ALA A 67 -2.24 -4.85 22.17
C ALA A 67 -3.26 -4.21 21.20
N VAL A 68 -4.54 -4.59 21.29
CA VAL A 68 -5.61 -4.05 20.43
C VAL A 68 -5.91 -2.62 20.84
N GLN A 69 -6.05 -2.37 22.14
CA GLN A 69 -6.31 -1.05 22.70
C GLN A 69 -5.16 -0.08 22.37
N LYS A 70 -3.91 -0.50 22.59
CA LYS A 70 -2.74 0.31 22.26
C LYS A 70 -2.69 0.63 20.77
N LYS A 71 -2.92 -0.35 19.89
CA LYS A 71 -2.95 -0.13 18.44
C LYS A 71 -4.03 0.86 18.03
N GLN A 72 -5.24 0.70 18.58
CA GLN A 72 -6.37 1.56 18.24
C GLN A 72 -6.17 3.00 18.72
N ILE A 73 -5.71 3.19 19.96
CA ILE A 73 -5.39 4.52 20.50
C ILE A 73 -4.31 5.18 19.66
N THR A 74 -3.21 4.46 19.39
CA THR A 74 -2.10 4.98 18.58
C THR A 74 -2.59 5.42 17.21
N ALA A 75 -3.34 4.58 16.50
CA ALA A 75 -3.89 4.92 15.19
C ALA A 75 -4.86 6.13 15.22
N ALA A 76 -5.53 6.38 16.34
CA ALA A 76 -6.45 7.52 16.48
C ALA A 76 -5.74 8.83 16.82
N VAL A 77 -4.55 8.79 17.42
CA VAL A 77 -3.80 9.98 17.90
C VAL A 77 -2.52 10.25 17.12
N SER A 78 -2.20 9.42 16.12
CA SER A 78 -1.02 9.59 15.26
C SER A 78 -1.43 9.78 13.81
N TRP A 79 -0.72 10.63 13.09
CA TRP A 79 -0.81 10.81 11.65
C TRP A 79 0.60 10.98 11.07
N ILE A 80 0.71 10.95 9.74
CA ILE A 80 1.99 11.16 9.04
C ILE A 80 2.27 12.67 9.01
N ASN A 81 3.45 13.06 9.47
CA ASN A 81 3.94 14.43 9.45
C ASN A 81 5.35 14.46 8.81
N PRO A 82 5.55 15.16 7.67
CA PRO A 82 6.87 15.27 7.03
C PRO A 82 7.94 15.96 7.89
N GLU A 83 7.53 16.86 8.78
CA GLU A 83 8.44 17.62 9.66
C GLU A 83 8.76 16.88 10.97
N ALA A 84 8.17 15.70 11.18
CA ALA A 84 8.40 14.91 12.38
C ALA A 84 9.74 14.17 12.33
N GLU A 85 10.24 13.82 13.52
CA GLU A 85 11.44 12.99 13.65
C GLU A 85 11.24 11.64 12.98
N LYS A 86 12.27 11.18 12.25
CA LYS A 86 12.24 9.91 11.53
C LYS A 86 11.99 8.78 12.53
N VAL A 87 10.94 8.00 12.27
CA VAL A 87 10.53 6.91 13.18
C VAL A 87 11.48 5.74 13.06
N ILE A 88 12.13 5.37 14.16
CA ILE A 88 13.06 4.25 14.23
C ILE A 88 12.26 2.93 14.30
N LYS A 89 12.44 2.07 13.30
CA LYS A 89 11.87 0.72 13.30
C LYS A 89 12.73 -0.22 14.15
N LYS A 90 14.06 -0.15 13.99
CA LYS A 90 15.00 -1.01 14.69
C LYS A 90 16.38 -0.37 14.79
N VAL A 91 17.06 -0.64 15.91
CA VAL A 91 18.49 -0.34 16.06
C VAL A 91 19.25 -1.66 15.96
N HIS A 92 20.16 -1.74 15.01
CA HIS A 92 21.01 -2.90 14.78
C HIS A 92 22.31 -2.78 15.57
N LYS A 93 22.81 -3.92 16.08
CA LYS A 93 24.09 -4.02 16.78
C LYS A 93 24.99 -4.91 15.94
N ASN A 94 26.25 -4.52 15.77
CA ASN A 94 27.24 -5.28 14.99
C ASN A 94 26.83 -5.48 13.52
N THR A 95 26.18 -4.48 12.93
CA THR A 95 25.85 -4.45 11.51
C THR A 95 26.47 -3.17 10.97
N ASP A 96 27.10 -3.26 9.81
CA ASP A 96 27.65 -2.08 9.16
C ASP A 96 26.52 -1.25 8.55
N ALA A 97 26.73 0.06 8.50
CA ALA A 97 25.78 0.94 7.84
C ALA A 97 25.78 0.64 6.34
N ASN A 98 24.59 0.58 5.77
CA ASN A 98 24.39 0.47 4.34
C ASN A 98 23.16 1.30 3.95
N PRO A 99 23.37 2.60 3.64
CA PRO A 99 22.28 3.51 3.30
C PRO A 99 21.45 3.04 2.09
N LEU A 100 22.09 2.34 1.14
CA LEU A 100 21.43 1.81 -0.06
C LEU A 100 20.29 0.85 0.28
N TYR A 101 20.39 0.16 1.43
CA TYR A 101 19.40 -0.79 1.94
C TYR A 101 18.71 -0.33 3.22
N GLY A 102 18.70 0.98 3.48
CA GLY A 102 17.95 1.57 4.59
C GLY A 102 18.58 1.40 5.97
N LEU A 103 19.89 1.13 6.03
CA LEU A 103 20.67 1.04 7.25
C LEU A 103 21.56 2.28 7.40
N PHE A 104 21.17 3.20 8.29
CA PHE A 104 21.82 4.50 8.44
C PHE A 104 22.66 4.57 9.72
N GLU A 105 23.84 5.18 9.65
CA GLU A 105 24.65 5.44 10.84
C GLU A 105 24.20 6.73 11.53
N VAL A 106 23.74 6.62 12.77
CA VAL A 106 23.27 7.75 13.59
C VAL A 106 23.82 7.62 15.00
N GLY A 107 24.68 8.55 15.39
CA GLY A 107 25.25 8.59 16.74
C GLY A 107 26.04 7.31 17.13
N GLY A 108 26.78 6.74 16.17
CA GLY A 108 27.58 5.53 16.36
C GLY A 108 26.76 4.24 16.46
N LYS A 109 25.50 4.27 16.01
CA LYS A 109 24.62 3.09 15.93
C LYS A 109 24.03 3.00 14.53
N VAL A 110 23.75 1.78 14.08
CA VAL A 110 23.05 1.54 12.83
C VAL A 110 21.56 1.47 13.09
N VAL A 111 20.81 2.30 12.38
CA VAL A 111 19.37 2.53 12.55
C VAL A 111 18.66 2.19 11.26
N GLU A 112 17.59 1.43 11.38
CA GLU A 112 16.62 1.16 10.33
C GLU A 112 15.37 1.99 10.62
N TYR A 113 15.01 2.88 9.70
CA TYR A 113 13.80 3.69 9.80
C TYR A 113 12.57 2.93 9.32
N LYS A 114 11.41 3.33 9.83
CA LYS A 114 10.13 2.80 9.37
C LYS A 114 9.79 3.43 8.00
N PRO A 115 9.63 2.64 6.93
CA PRO A 115 9.24 3.18 5.63
C PRO A 115 7.81 3.73 5.66
N ASP A 116 7.56 4.79 4.90
CA ASP A 116 6.19 5.22 4.59
C ASP A 116 5.62 4.33 3.48
N GLY A 117 4.52 3.64 3.78
CA GLY A 117 3.85 2.78 2.82
C GLY A 117 3.24 3.52 1.63
N ASN A 118 2.92 4.81 1.80
CA ASN A 118 2.33 5.64 0.74
C ASN A 118 3.37 6.16 -0.27
N LEU A 119 4.65 6.15 0.10
CA LEU A 119 5.76 6.60 -0.74
C LEU A 119 6.53 5.43 -1.37
N ARG A 120 6.01 4.21 -1.26
CA ARG A 120 6.61 3.05 -1.92
C ARG A 120 6.36 3.14 -3.41
N ASP A 121 7.44 3.06 -4.18
CA ASP A 121 7.39 2.97 -5.62
C ASP A 121 8.25 1.81 -6.15
N HIS A 122 8.16 1.55 -7.45
CA HIS A 122 8.90 0.54 -8.15
C HIS A 122 9.38 1.09 -9.49
N GLU A 123 10.63 0.77 -9.83
CA GLU A 123 11.26 1.15 -11.08
C GLU A 123 11.33 -0.05 -12.02
N ASN A 124 11.12 0.19 -13.31
CA ASN A 124 11.33 -0.82 -14.34
C ASN A 124 12.75 -0.68 -14.90
N VAL A 125 13.66 -1.52 -14.42
CA VAL A 125 15.06 -1.52 -14.83
C VAL A 125 15.26 -2.50 -15.98
N ALA A 126 15.88 -2.04 -17.07
CA ALA A 126 16.15 -2.88 -18.23
C ALA A 126 17.23 -3.91 -17.91
N LEU A 127 16.90 -5.20 -18.06
CA LEU A 127 17.83 -6.30 -17.77
C LEU A 127 19.04 -6.29 -18.71
N ASP A 128 20.23 -6.51 -18.14
CA ASP A 128 21.46 -6.77 -18.86
C ASP A 128 21.97 -8.17 -18.50
N PRO A 129 21.91 -9.16 -19.42
CA PRO A 129 22.38 -10.53 -19.16
C PRO A 129 23.88 -10.66 -18.87
N SER A 130 24.67 -9.60 -19.04
CA SER A 130 26.12 -9.61 -18.80
C SER A 130 26.52 -9.34 -17.34
N GLN A 131 25.57 -8.95 -16.48
CA GLN A 131 25.79 -8.62 -15.07
C GLN A 131 24.69 -9.19 -14.17
N ALA A 132 24.93 -9.19 -12.85
CA ALA A 132 23.92 -9.59 -11.86
C ALA A 132 22.78 -8.56 -11.79
N VAL A 133 21.57 -9.00 -11.43
CA VAL A 133 20.41 -8.12 -11.30
C VAL A 133 20.60 -7.15 -10.14
N ASP A 134 21.25 -7.58 -9.06
CA ASP A 134 21.59 -6.72 -7.92
C ASP A 134 22.47 -5.54 -8.35
N ASP A 135 23.59 -5.82 -9.03
CA ASP A 135 24.51 -4.78 -9.53
C ASP A 135 23.79 -3.78 -10.46
N LEU A 136 22.90 -4.29 -11.31
CA LEU A 136 22.08 -3.49 -12.22
C LEU A 136 21.12 -2.57 -11.45
N ASN A 137 20.42 -3.11 -10.45
CA ASN A 137 19.47 -2.37 -9.65
C ASN A 137 20.17 -1.31 -8.79
N GLU A 138 21.30 -1.63 -8.18
CA GLU A 138 22.10 -0.68 -7.39
C GLU A 138 22.59 0.48 -8.27
N ALA A 139 23.14 0.17 -9.45
CA ALA A 139 23.62 1.18 -10.39
C ALA A 139 22.49 2.10 -10.87
N TYR A 140 21.34 1.53 -11.25
CA TYR A 140 20.17 2.32 -11.66
C TYR A 140 19.66 3.20 -10.51
N PHE A 141 19.55 2.65 -9.30
CA PHE A 141 19.09 3.39 -8.14
C PHE A 141 19.98 4.61 -7.84
N ILE A 142 21.30 4.43 -7.86
CA ILE A 142 22.26 5.51 -7.61
C ILE A 142 22.18 6.58 -8.71
N GLN A 143 22.01 6.19 -9.96
CA GLN A 143 22.02 7.10 -11.09
C GLN A 143 20.69 7.87 -11.24
N GLU A 144 19.56 7.19 -11.14
CA GLU A 144 18.26 7.73 -11.52
C GLU A 144 17.37 8.06 -10.31
N VAL A 145 17.46 7.31 -9.20
CA VAL A 145 16.54 7.51 -8.06
C VAL A 145 17.13 8.43 -6.99
N GLN A 146 18.33 8.10 -6.51
CA GLN A 146 18.96 8.78 -5.38
C GLN A 146 19.13 10.31 -5.56
N PRO A 147 19.43 10.84 -6.77
CA PRO A 147 19.55 12.29 -6.97
C PRO A 147 18.22 13.04 -6.83
N HIS A 148 17.10 12.35 -7.04
CA HIS A 148 15.75 12.93 -6.98
C HIS A 148 15.10 12.72 -5.61
N VAL A 149 15.38 11.58 -4.97
CA VAL A 149 14.84 11.22 -3.66
C VAL A 149 15.97 10.77 -2.73
N PRO A 150 16.67 11.70 -2.07
CA PRO A 150 17.85 11.39 -1.25
C PRO A 150 17.56 10.47 -0.05
N ASP A 151 16.33 10.50 0.45
CA ASP A 151 15.86 9.67 1.56
C ASP A 151 15.35 8.29 1.11
N ALA A 152 15.40 7.96 -0.18
CA ALA A 152 15.02 6.64 -0.67
C ALA A 152 16.10 5.59 -0.38
N TRP A 153 15.68 4.32 -0.29
CA TRP A 153 16.55 3.16 -0.23
C TRP A 153 15.86 1.95 -0.86
N ILE A 154 16.62 0.93 -1.22
CA ILE A 154 16.15 -0.31 -1.83
C ILE A 154 15.62 -1.26 -0.74
N ASP A 155 14.43 -1.83 -0.95
CA ASP A 155 13.90 -2.89 -0.08
C ASP A 155 14.47 -4.25 -0.48
N ALA A 156 15.58 -4.65 0.15
CA ALA A 156 16.23 -5.95 -0.06
C ALA A 156 15.36 -7.16 0.38
N GLY A 157 14.21 -6.94 1.04
CA GLY A 157 13.29 -8.01 1.40
C GLY A 157 12.47 -8.54 0.23
N LYS A 158 12.48 -7.85 -0.92
CA LYS A 158 11.72 -8.24 -2.10
C LYS A 158 12.66 -8.80 -3.16
N THR A 159 12.69 -10.13 -3.23
CA THR A 159 13.55 -10.88 -4.15
C THR A 159 12.72 -11.72 -5.12
N ASP A 160 13.32 -12.06 -6.26
CA ASP A 160 12.72 -12.99 -7.19
C ASP A 160 12.86 -14.42 -6.67
N ALA A 161 11.86 -15.27 -6.97
CA ALA A 161 11.83 -16.63 -6.45
C ALA A 161 12.79 -17.59 -7.18
N LYS A 162 13.30 -17.23 -8.35
CA LYS A 162 14.12 -18.10 -9.21
C LYS A 162 15.61 -17.89 -8.98
N ASP A 163 16.06 -16.64 -8.96
CA ASP A 163 17.47 -16.29 -8.79
C ASP A 163 17.79 -15.86 -7.35
N GLY A 164 16.81 -15.39 -6.58
CA GLY A 164 16.99 -14.89 -5.22
C GLY A 164 17.57 -13.48 -5.15
N GLU A 165 17.75 -12.82 -6.29
CA GLU A 165 18.24 -11.44 -6.41
C GLU A 165 17.11 -10.44 -6.16
N ILE A 166 17.47 -9.19 -5.89
CA ILE A 166 16.56 -8.11 -5.52
C ILE A 166 15.69 -7.72 -6.72
N GLY A 167 14.42 -7.45 -6.46
CA GLY A 167 13.43 -7.13 -7.47
C GLY A 167 12.64 -8.36 -7.92
N VAL A 168 11.82 -8.20 -8.97
CA VAL A 168 11.06 -9.30 -9.57
C VAL A 168 11.31 -9.24 -11.06
N VAL A 169 11.86 -10.33 -11.61
CA VAL A 169 12.23 -10.38 -13.03
C VAL A 169 10.99 -10.70 -13.86
N GLY A 170 10.59 -9.75 -14.68
CA GLY A 170 9.44 -9.85 -15.58
C GLY A 170 9.83 -9.63 -17.04
N TYR A 171 9.14 -10.33 -17.94
CA TYR A 171 9.21 -10.06 -19.38
C TYR A 171 7.88 -9.50 -19.84
N GLU A 172 7.90 -8.33 -20.47
CA GLU A 172 6.74 -7.77 -21.15
C GLU A 172 6.89 -7.99 -22.66
N ILE A 173 5.87 -8.58 -23.28
CA ILE A 173 5.74 -8.62 -24.75
C ILE A 173 4.69 -7.57 -25.11
N PRO A 174 5.07 -6.41 -25.66
CA PRO A 174 4.11 -5.36 -25.98
C PRO A 174 3.34 -5.76 -27.24
N PHE A 175 2.28 -6.55 -27.03
CA PHE A 175 1.51 -7.15 -28.13
C PHE A 175 0.96 -6.09 -29.08
N ASN A 176 0.44 -4.98 -28.54
CA ASN A 176 -0.08 -3.88 -29.34
C ASN A 176 1.01 -3.18 -30.16
N ARG A 177 2.27 -3.14 -29.69
CA ARG A 177 3.35 -2.50 -30.45
C ARG A 177 3.80 -3.36 -31.64
N HIS A 178 3.82 -4.68 -31.48
CA HIS A 178 4.39 -5.58 -32.48
C HIS A 178 3.35 -6.30 -33.35
N PHE A 179 2.14 -6.51 -32.85
CA PHE A 179 1.11 -7.32 -33.51
C PHE A 179 -0.17 -6.54 -33.82
N TYR A 180 -0.25 -5.26 -33.44
CA TYR A 180 -1.37 -4.43 -33.90
C TYR A 180 -1.19 -4.13 -35.39
N VAL A 181 -2.00 -4.80 -36.19
CA VAL A 181 -2.22 -4.43 -37.58
C VAL A 181 -3.50 -3.62 -37.61
N TYR A 182 -3.38 -2.34 -37.98
CA TYR A 182 -4.56 -1.50 -38.20
C TYR A 182 -5.47 -2.17 -39.22
N GLN A 183 -6.68 -2.53 -38.79
CA GLN A 183 -7.74 -2.95 -39.70
C GLN A 183 -8.62 -1.75 -40.00
N PRO A 184 -8.64 -1.27 -41.26
CA PRO A 184 -9.57 -0.22 -41.64
C PRO A 184 -11.01 -0.70 -41.41
N PRO A 185 -11.93 0.20 -41.02
CA PRO A 185 -13.35 -0.13 -40.97
C PRO A 185 -13.84 -0.70 -42.31
N ARG A 186 -14.84 -1.58 -42.25
CA ARG A 186 -15.52 -2.10 -43.44
C ARG A 186 -16.11 -0.95 -44.26
N ASP A 187 -16.18 -1.13 -45.58
CA ASP A 187 -16.81 -0.17 -46.47
C ASP A 187 -18.32 -0.07 -46.19
N LEU A 188 -18.88 1.14 -46.29
CA LEU A 188 -20.31 1.38 -46.04
C LEU A 188 -21.20 0.55 -46.96
N ALA A 189 -20.80 0.36 -48.23
CA ALA A 189 -21.58 -0.44 -49.18
C ALA A 189 -21.67 -1.91 -48.77
N GLU A 190 -20.61 -2.45 -48.15
CA GLU A 190 -20.63 -3.82 -47.61
C GLU A 190 -21.54 -3.93 -46.39
N ILE A 191 -21.57 -2.89 -45.54
CA ILE A 191 -22.45 -2.83 -44.37
C ILE A 191 -23.92 -2.78 -44.83
N ASP A 192 -24.23 -1.95 -45.82
CA ASP A 192 -25.57 -1.83 -46.38
C ASP A 192 -26.03 -3.14 -47.05
N ALA A 193 -25.14 -3.82 -47.77
CA ALA A 193 -25.42 -5.11 -48.40
C ALA A 193 -25.72 -6.21 -47.37
N ASP A 194 -24.92 -6.29 -46.30
CA ASP A 194 -25.17 -7.24 -45.20
C ASP A 194 -26.47 -6.90 -44.46
N LEU A 195 -26.76 -5.63 -44.21
CA LEU A 195 -28.00 -5.20 -43.55
C LEU A 195 -29.23 -5.55 -44.39
N ALA A 196 -29.17 -5.34 -45.71
CA ALA A 196 -30.23 -5.70 -46.63
C ALA A 196 -30.45 -7.22 -46.67
N LYS A 197 -29.37 -8.01 -46.66
CA LYS A 197 -29.42 -9.47 -46.62
C LYS A 197 -30.07 -9.98 -45.32
N VAL A 198 -29.60 -9.52 -44.17
CA VAL A 198 -30.18 -9.88 -42.86
C VAL A 198 -31.64 -9.46 -42.78
N SER A 199 -31.99 -8.27 -43.29
CA SER A 199 -33.38 -7.80 -43.35
C SER A 199 -34.26 -8.72 -44.21
N ALA A 200 -33.74 -9.18 -45.36
CA ALA A 200 -34.45 -10.11 -46.23
C ALA A 200 -34.66 -11.48 -45.57
N GLU A 201 -33.64 -12.01 -44.87
CA GLU A 201 -33.73 -13.25 -44.10
C GLU A 201 -34.77 -13.16 -42.97
N ILE A 202 -34.77 -12.05 -42.22
CA ILE A 202 -35.78 -11.80 -41.16
C ILE A 202 -37.19 -11.75 -41.76
N MET A 203 -37.37 -11.06 -42.88
CA MET A 203 -38.68 -10.97 -43.55
C MET A 203 -39.15 -12.31 -44.10
N ALA A 204 -38.23 -13.18 -44.53
CA ALA A 204 -38.57 -14.54 -44.95
C ALA A 204 -39.02 -15.40 -43.75
N LEU A 205 -38.26 -15.39 -42.65
CA LEU A 205 -38.61 -16.11 -41.42
C LEU A 205 -39.97 -15.66 -40.85
N LEU A 206 -40.25 -14.34 -40.84
CA LEU A 206 -41.53 -13.82 -40.36
C LEU A 206 -42.71 -14.29 -41.22
N ARG A 207 -42.52 -14.45 -42.54
CA ARG A 207 -43.57 -14.98 -43.44
C ARG A 207 -43.83 -16.46 -43.20
N GLU A 208 -42.81 -17.25 -42.90
CA GLU A 208 -42.96 -18.68 -42.60
C GLU A 208 -43.72 -18.93 -41.29
N VAL A 209 -43.59 -18.05 -40.29
CA VAL A 209 -44.31 -18.14 -39.01
C VAL A 209 -45.75 -17.60 -39.09
N SER A 210 -46.01 -16.68 -40.03
CA SER A 210 -47.32 -16.05 -40.21
C SER A 210 -48.23 -16.83 -41.19
N SER A 211 -47.78 -17.98 -41.68
CA SER A 211 -48.52 -18.92 -42.53
C SER A 211 -48.87 -20.20 -41.77
#